data_AF-A0A179D634-F1
#
_entry.id   AF-A0A179D634-F1
#
_cell.length_a   1.000
_cell.length_b   1.000
_cell.length_c   1.000
_cell.angle_alpha   90.00
_cell.angle_beta   90.00
_cell.angle_gamma   90.00
#
_symmetry.space_group_name_H-M   'P 1'
#
loop_
_entity.id
_entity.type
_entity.pdbx_description
1 polymer ?
#
loop_
_entity_poly.entity_id
_entity_poly.type
_entity_poly.pdbx_seq_one_letter_code
_entity_poly.pdbx_strand_id
1 'polypeptide(L)'
;MAATSALAEELVFEHYALSTRTLKKLQYEIRFLKDTWPFPEEALAVLVKGRNEADSPSTKRESYFILFPYGRRIPFSRGFLPALMLYIFTHELVHMVRFARYEASYFAKDEQRMLEERKVHAKTREILKPLAFIPGLPETLEYFDQNYQRR
;
A
#
# COMPACT_ATOMS: atom_id res chain seq x y z
N MET A 1 -4.76 -8.45 10.86
CA MET A 1 -4.76 -7.35 9.87
C MET A 1 -4.87 -6.00 10.54
N ALA A 2 -5.90 -5.73 11.38
CA ALA A 2 -6.02 -4.44 12.08
C ALA A 2 -4.77 -4.00 12.85
N ALA A 3 -4.13 -4.91 13.60
CA ALA A 3 -2.88 -4.60 14.30
C ALA A 3 -1.71 -4.29 13.34
N THR A 4 -1.66 -4.96 12.19
CA THR A 4 -0.60 -4.77 11.18
C THR A 4 -0.79 -3.46 10.41
N SER A 5 -2.02 -3.11 10.05
CA SER A 5 -2.32 -1.83 9.40
C SER A 5 -2.09 -0.66 10.35
N ALA A 6 -2.46 -0.79 11.64
CA ALA A 6 -2.18 0.24 12.65
C ALA A 6 -0.67 0.48 12.82
N LEU A 7 0.15 -0.58 12.87
CA LEU A 7 1.60 -0.44 12.90
C LEU A 7 2.14 0.23 11.64
N ALA A 8 1.65 -0.15 10.45
CA ALA A 8 2.07 0.48 9.20
C ALA A 8 1.70 1.98 9.16
N GLU A 9 0.50 2.35 9.65
CA GLU A 9 0.08 3.74 9.79
C GLU A 9 1.02 4.52 10.70
N GLU A 10 1.31 4.01 11.90
CA GLU A 10 2.23 4.63 12.85
C GLU A 10 3.59 4.92 12.20
N LEU A 11 4.21 3.89 11.61
CA LEU A 11 5.53 3.99 10.98
C LEU A 11 5.56 4.99 9.82
N VAL A 12 4.56 4.95 8.93
CA VAL A 12 4.50 5.86 7.77
C VAL A 12 4.20 7.29 8.23
N PHE A 13 3.31 7.47 9.19
CA PHE A 13 2.91 8.80 9.64
C PHE A 13 4.02 9.50 10.40
N GLU A 14 4.78 8.74 11.22
CA GLU A 14 5.99 9.21 11.87
C GLU A 14 7.06 9.56 10.84
N HIS A 15 7.37 8.65 9.90
CA HIS A 15 8.39 8.88 8.87
C HIS A 15 8.16 10.16 8.07
N TYR A 16 6.91 10.46 7.72
CA TYR A 16 6.56 11.65 6.94
C TYR A 16 6.19 12.88 7.78
N ALA A 17 6.19 12.78 9.11
CA ALA A 17 5.77 13.84 10.03
C ALA A 17 4.44 14.50 9.60
N LEU A 18 3.39 13.69 9.44
CA LEU A 18 2.15 14.14 8.81
C LEU A 18 1.37 15.13 9.68
N SER A 19 0.94 16.24 9.05
CA SER A 19 0.01 17.17 9.69
C SER A 19 -1.40 16.58 9.81
N THR A 20 -2.19 17.08 10.77
CA THR A 20 -3.62 16.72 10.93
C THR A 20 -4.43 16.96 9.65
N ARG A 21 -4.07 17.96 8.83
CA ARG A 21 -4.74 18.23 7.55
C ARG A 21 -4.45 17.13 6.52
N THR A 22 -3.23 16.62 6.48
CA THR A 22 -2.85 15.54 5.58
C THR A 22 -3.48 14.23 6.03
N LEU A 23 -3.47 13.93 7.33
CA LEU A 23 -4.13 12.74 7.89
C LEU A 23 -5.61 12.65 7.51
N LYS A 24 -6.35 13.77 7.54
CA LYS A 24 -7.76 13.80 7.09
C LYS A 24 -7.96 13.40 5.63
N LYS A 25 -6.94 13.50 4.78
CA LYS A 25 -6.98 13.07 3.36
C LYS A 25 -6.59 11.60 3.17
N LEU A 26 -6.03 10.96 4.18
CA LEU A 26 -5.51 9.59 4.12
C LEU A 26 -6.51 8.56 4.67
N GLN A 27 -7.81 8.86 4.58
CA GLN A 27 -8.84 7.89 4.94
C GLN A 27 -8.89 6.80 3.88
N TYR A 28 -8.83 5.55 4.32
CA TYR A 28 -8.92 4.40 3.44
C TYR A 28 -9.75 3.27 4.04
N GLU A 29 -10.27 2.42 3.16
CA GLU A 29 -10.94 1.17 3.50
C GLU A 29 -10.20 -0.02 2.90
N ILE A 30 -10.26 -1.16 3.59
CA ILE A 30 -9.70 -2.42 3.11
C ILE A 30 -10.85 -3.27 2.58
N ARG A 31 -10.73 -3.78 1.35
CA ARG A 31 -11.74 -4.67 0.75
C ARG A 31 -11.10 -5.89 0.14
N PHE A 32 -11.78 -7.03 0.28
CA PHE A 32 -11.42 -8.27 -0.39
C PHE A 32 -12.43 -8.50 -1.51
N LEU A 33 -11.95 -8.46 -2.75
CA LEU A 33 -12.81 -8.62 -3.92
C LEU A 33 -12.48 -9.95 -4.60
N LYS A 34 -13.50 -10.56 -5.19
CA LYS A 34 -13.32 -11.71 -6.08
C LYS A 34 -12.57 -11.27 -7.35
N ASP A 35 -12.01 -12.22 -8.08
CA ASP A 35 -11.21 -12.01 -9.32
C ASP A 35 -11.96 -11.30 -10.48
N THR A 36 -13.20 -10.88 -10.27
CA THR A 36 -13.97 -10.07 -11.22
C THR A 36 -13.46 -8.63 -11.36
N TRP A 37 -12.65 -8.15 -10.42
CA TRP A 37 -11.97 -6.85 -10.54
C TRP A 37 -10.67 -7.01 -11.36
N PRO A 38 -10.30 -6.06 -12.24
CA PRO A 38 -9.11 -6.15 -13.10
C PRO A 38 -7.81 -5.94 -12.31
N PHE A 39 -7.49 -6.87 -11.41
CA PHE A 39 -6.23 -6.87 -10.69
C PHE A 39 -5.07 -7.16 -11.66
N PRO A 40 -3.98 -6.39 -11.64
CA PRO A 40 -2.75 -6.78 -12.32
C PRO A 40 -2.32 -8.18 -11.86
N GLU A 41 -1.78 -8.98 -12.78
CA GLU A 41 -1.50 -10.41 -12.55
C GLU A 41 -0.64 -10.67 -11.31
N GLU A 42 0.36 -9.82 -11.09
CA GLU A 42 1.34 -9.95 -10.02
C GLU A 42 1.03 -9.10 -8.75
N ALA A 43 -0.03 -8.30 -8.76
CA ALA A 43 -0.31 -7.38 -7.65
C ALA A 43 -0.97 -8.08 -6.45
N LEU A 44 -0.38 -8.01 -5.27
CA LEU A 44 -0.99 -8.60 -4.06
C LEU A 44 -2.03 -7.69 -3.41
N ALA A 45 -1.99 -6.40 -3.73
CA ALA A 45 -3.04 -5.43 -3.44
C ALA A 45 -3.01 -4.35 -4.53
N VAL A 46 -4.09 -3.58 -4.64
CA VAL A 46 -4.10 -2.34 -5.44
C VAL A 46 -4.74 -1.22 -4.65
N LEU A 47 -4.12 -0.04 -4.70
CA LEU A 47 -4.70 1.18 -4.21
C LEU A 47 -5.59 1.83 -5.27
N VAL A 48 -6.85 2.04 -4.93
CA VAL A 48 -7.84 2.71 -5.78
C VAL A 48 -8.34 3.96 -5.08
N LYS A 49 -8.51 5.05 -5.84
CA LYS A 49 -9.20 6.25 -5.34
C LYS A 49 -10.61 6.30 -5.91
N GLY A 50 -11.63 6.44 -5.06
CA GLY A 50 -13.02 6.37 -5.47
C GLY A 50 -14.01 6.99 -4.47
N ARG A 51 -15.31 6.81 -4.75
CA ARG A 51 -16.41 7.22 -3.86
C ARG A 51 -17.07 6.00 -3.26
N ASN A 52 -17.57 6.10 -2.03
CA ASN A 52 -18.51 5.10 -1.54
C ASN A 52 -19.87 5.33 -2.18
N GLU A 53 -20.54 4.26 -2.59
CA GLU A 53 -21.91 4.34 -3.13
C GLU A 53 -22.90 4.87 -2.09
N ALA A 54 -22.59 4.71 -0.80
CA ALA A 54 -23.35 5.23 0.32
C ALA A 54 -23.10 6.73 0.62
N ASP A 55 -22.11 7.36 -0.01
CA ASP A 55 -21.82 8.78 0.22
C ASP A 55 -22.87 9.66 -0.46
N SER A 56 -23.39 10.64 0.29
CA SER A 56 -24.28 11.65 -0.28
C SER A 56 -23.57 12.45 -1.38
N PRO A 57 -24.24 12.84 -2.49
CA PRO A 57 -23.67 13.65 -3.56
C PRO A 57 -23.01 14.97 -3.09
N SER A 58 -23.42 15.46 -1.91
CA SER A 58 -22.92 16.70 -1.29
C SER A 58 -21.55 16.54 -0.60
N THR A 59 -21.18 15.31 -0.23
CA THR A 59 -19.87 14.97 0.34
C THR A 59 -18.89 14.59 -0.76
N LYS A 60 -18.24 15.59 -1.37
CA LYS A 60 -17.23 15.41 -2.44
C LYS A 60 -15.89 14.82 -1.94
N ARG A 61 -15.88 13.96 -0.94
CA ARG A 61 -14.62 13.36 -0.44
C ARG A 61 -14.38 12.05 -1.15
N GLU A 62 -13.40 12.04 -2.03
CA GLU A 62 -12.84 10.81 -2.58
C GLU A 62 -12.01 10.14 -1.48
N SER A 63 -12.26 8.85 -1.26
CA SER A 63 -11.55 8.01 -0.30
C SER A 63 -10.63 7.04 -1.03
N TYR A 64 -9.64 6.51 -0.31
CA TYR A 64 -8.77 5.46 -0.81
C TYR A 64 -9.32 4.07 -0.46
N PHE A 65 -9.06 3.10 -1.31
CA PHE A 65 -9.41 1.70 -1.09
C PHE A 65 -8.19 0.83 -1.35
N ILE A 66 -7.79 0.03 -0.37
CA ILE A 66 -6.79 -1.02 -0.55
C ILE A 66 -7.55 -2.30 -0.86
N LEU A 67 -7.49 -2.73 -2.12
CA LEU A 67 -8.22 -3.89 -2.62
C LEU A 67 -7.29 -5.09 -2.67
N PHE A 68 -7.71 -6.19 -2.05
CA PHE A 68 -7.02 -7.48 -2.09
C PHE A 68 -7.78 -8.47 -2.98
N PRO A 69 -7.10 -9.20 -3.89
CA PRO A 69 -7.71 -10.28 -4.65
C PRO A 69 -7.96 -11.50 -3.75
N TYR A 70 -9.21 -11.93 -3.68
CA TYR A 70 -9.62 -13.10 -2.91
C TYR A 70 -9.11 -14.39 -3.57
N GLY A 71 -8.39 -15.22 -2.81
CA GLY A 71 -7.93 -16.52 -3.29
C GLY A 71 -6.59 -16.50 -4.05
N ARG A 72 -5.97 -15.33 -4.24
CA ARG A 72 -4.62 -15.23 -4.81
C ARG A 72 -3.60 -15.93 -3.92
N ARG A 73 -2.75 -16.77 -4.54
CA ARG A 73 -1.69 -17.48 -3.83
C ARG A 73 -0.67 -16.48 -3.32
N ILE A 74 -0.38 -16.53 -2.02
CA ILE A 74 0.69 -15.75 -1.41
C ILE A 74 2.04 -16.45 -1.64
N PRO A 75 3.12 -15.69 -1.86
CA PRO A 75 4.45 -16.27 -2.13
C PRO A 75 5.16 -16.80 -0.87
N PHE A 76 4.57 -16.62 0.31
CA PHE A 76 5.16 -17.00 1.59
C PHE A 76 4.32 -18.04 2.36
N SER A 77 4.97 -18.69 3.33
CA SER A 77 4.27 -19.54 4.30
C SER A 77 3.27 -18.72 5.13
N ARG A 78 2.22 -19.36 5.67
CA ARG A 78 1.21 -18.67 6.50
C ARG A 78 1.82 -17.94 7.71
N GLY A 79 2.94 -18.43 8.24
CA GLY A 79 3.64 -17.79 9.36
C GLY A 79 4.21 -16.41 9.03
N PHE A 80 4.47 -16.11 7.76
CA PHE A 80 5.03 -14.83 7.30
C PHE A 80 3.96 -13.85 6.81
N LEU A 81 2.68 -14.23 6.90
CA LEU A 81 1.57 -13.37 6.52
C LEU A 81 1.58 -12.01 7.24
N PRO A 82 1.91 -11.90 8.55
CA PRO A 82 2.01 -10.60 9.21
C PRO A 82 3.09 -9.69 8.59
N ALA A 83 4.25 -10.24 8.22
CA ALA A 83 5.33 -9.50 7.58
C ALA A 83 4.95 -9.06 6.15
N LEU A 84 4.32 -9.96 5.39
CA LEU A 84 3.78 -9.63 4.07
C LEU A 84 2.74 -8.51 4.13
N MET A 85 1.80 -8.60 5.08
CA MET A 85 0.78 -7.57 5.27
C MET A 85 1.40 -6.24 5.71
N LEU A 86 2.42 -6.27 6.59
CA LEU A 86 3.13 -5.06 7.01
C LEU A 86 3.79 -4.37 5.82
N TYR A 87 4.44 -5.14 4.94
CA TYR A 87 4.99 -4.63 3.69
C TYR A 87 3.91 -3.99 2.82
N ILE A 88 2.84 -4.72 2.53
CA ILE A 88 1.77 -4.24 1.63
C ILE A 88 1.13 -2.96 2.17
N PHE A 89 0.75 -2.93 3.45
CA PHE A 89 0.15 -1.71 4.02
C PHE A 89 1.12 -0.54 4.00
N THR A 90 2.39 -0.74 4.36
CA THR A 90 3.39 0.33 4.31
C THR A 90 3.54 0.85 2.88
N HIS A 91 3.58 -0.04 1.88
CA HIS A 91 3.70 0.30 0.47
C HIS A 91 2.51 1.15 -0.03
N GLU A 92 1.28 0.70 0.22
CA GLU A 92 0.09 1.44 -0.22
C GLU A 92 -0.09 2.77 0.55
N LEU A 93 0.25 2.81 1.84
CA LEU A 93 0.21 4.05 2.61
C LEU A 93 1.23 5.08 2.12
N VAL A 94 2.43 4.65 1.72
CA VAL A 94 3.41 5.52 1.07
C VAL A 94 2.84 6.09 -0.23
N HIS A 95 2.19 5.28 -1.08
CA HIS A 95 1.47 5.79 -2.26
C HIS A 95 0.44 6.86 -1.88
N MET A 96 -0.40 6.59 -0.88
CA MET A 96 -1.42 7.54 -0.43
C MET A 96 -0.82 8.87 0.02
N VAL A 97 0.26 8.85 0.82
CA VAL A 97 0.95 10.07 1.26
C VAL A 97 1.46 10.87 0.08
N ARG A 98 2.13 10.20 -0.87
CA ARG A 98 2.74 10.85 -2.03
C ARG A 98 1.68 11.44 -2.97
N PHE A 99 0.55 10.74 -3.15
CA PHE A 99 -0.60 11.28 -3.88
C PHE A 99 -1.25 12.46 -3.13
N ALA A 100 -1.40 12.39 -1.81
CA ALA A 100 -1.99 13.47 -1.01
C ALA A 100 -1.12 14.75 -0.98
N ARG A 101 0.20 14.60 -1.20
CA ARG A 101 1.18 15.69 -1.34
C ARG A 101 1.43 16.13 -2.78
N TYR A 102 0.75 15.53 -3.76
CA TYR A 102 0.94 15.79 -5.19
C TYR A 102 2.38 15.52 -5.69
N GLU A 103 3.12 14.66 -4.98
CA GLU A 103 4.48 14.24 -5.36
C GLU A 103 4.47 13.17 -6.47
N ALA A 104 3.30 12.58 -6.72
CA ALA A 104 3.05 11.63 -7.79
C ALA A 104 1.62 11.81 -8.32
N SER A 105 1.41 11.50 -9.61
CA SER A 105 0.08 11.47 -10.21
C SER A 105 -0.50 10.07 -10.11
N TYR A 106 -1.72 9.98 -9.58
CA TYR A 106 -2.48 8.72 -9.57
C TYR A 106 -2.81 8.22 -11.00
N PHE A 107 -2.92 9.13 -11.98
CA PHE A 107 -3.23 8.83 -13.38
C PHE A 107 -1.99 8.83 -14.28
N ALA A 108 -0.80 8.59 -13.72
CA ALA A 108 0.45 8.58 -14.47
C ALA A 108 0.46 7.48 -15.56
N LYS A 109 1.13 7.75 -16.68
CA LYS A 109 1.38 6.75 -17.74
C LYS A 109 2.34 5.66 -17.25
N ASP A 110 2.36 4.52 -17.94
CA ASP A 110 3.07 3.30 -17.49
C ASP A 110 4.55 3.50 -17.11
N GLU A 111 5.31 4.28 -17.88
CA GLU A 111 6.72 4.56 -17.57
C GLU A 111 6.89 5.37 -16.27
N GLN A 112 6.08 6.41 -16.10
CA GLN A 112 6.06 7.21 -14.88
C GLN A 112 5.56 6.41 -13.67
N ARG A 113 4.64 5.47 -13.90
CA ARG A 113 4.15 4.55 -12.89
C ARG A 113 5.26 3.62 -12.41
N MET A 114 6.07 3.04 -13.29
CA MET A 114 7.20 2.19 -12.88
C MET A 114 8.25 2.94 -12.06
N LEU A 115 8.58 4.18 -12.44
CA LEU A 115 9.47 5.02 -11.65
C LEU A 115 8.89 5.32 -10.26
N GLU A 116 7.58 5.53 -10.18
CA GLU A 116 6.90 5.75 -8.92
C GLU A 116 6.90 4.51 -8.03
N GLU A 117 6.59 3.35 -8.59
CA GLU A 117 6.63 2.05 -7.91
C GLU A 117 8.00 1.75 -7.29
N ARG A 118 9.10 2.00 -8.03
CA ARG A 118 10.47 1.83 -7.50
C ARG A 118 10.77 2.80 -6.35
N LYS A 119 10.31 4.05 -6.43
CA LYS A 119 10.49 5.03 -5.36
C LYS A 119 9.69 4.65 -4.11
N VAL A 120 8.45 4.20 -4.28
CA VAL A 120 7.62 3.74 -3.17
C VAL A 120 8.23 2.52 -2.51
N HIS A 121 8.65 1.53 -3.29
CA HIS A 121 9.33 0.35 -2.76
C HIS A 121 10.59 0.72 -1.96
N ALA A 122 11.44 1.63 -2.48
CA ALA A 122 12.62 2.10 -1.76
C ALA A 122 12.26 2.76 -0.41
N LYS A 123 11.18 3.56 -0.37
CA LYS A 123 10.70 4.18 0.87
C LYS A 123 10.08 3.17 1.84
N THR A 124 9.29 2.22 1.34
CA THR A 124 8.78 1.09 2.12
C THR A 124 9.92 0.35 2.80
N ARG A 125 11.00 0.07 2.07
CA ARG A 125 12.19 -0.60 2.60
C ARG A 125 12.90 0.24 3.65
N GLU A 126 13.04 1.54 3.43
CA GLU A 126 13.62 2.46 4.42
C GLU A 126 12.85 2.47 5.73
N ILE A 127 11.51 2.53 5.67
CA ILE A 127 10.62 2.54 6.82
C ILE A 127 10.66 1.21 7.58
N LEU A 128 10.74 0.08 6.88
CA LEU A 128 10.67 -1.26 7.48
C LEU A 128 12.02 -1.83 7.89
N LYS A 129 13.14 -1.29 7.38
CA LYS A 129 14.50 -1.75 7.70
C LYS A 129 14.80 -1.81 9.21
N PRO A 130 14.39 -0.84 10.06
CA PRO A 130 14.59 -0.92 11.51
C PRO A 130 13.89 -2.11 12.17
N LEU A 131 12.87 -2.67 11.52
CA LEU A 131 12.07 -3.79 12.01
C LEU A 131 12.50 -5.14 11.45
N ALA A 132 13.68 -5.23 10.81
CA ALA A 132 14.17 -6.47 10.19
C ALA A 132 14.32 -7.66 11.16
N PHE A 133 14.22 -7.44 12.48
CA PHE A 133 14.14 -8.51 13.48
C PHE A 133 12.79 -9.25 13.49
N ILE A 134 11.74 -8.70 12.86
CA ILE A 134 10.43 -9.35 12.77
C ILE A 134 10.54 -10.60 11.86
N PRO A 135 10.09 -11.78 12.33
CA PRO A 135 10.14 -13.00 11.53
C PRO A 135 9.44 -12.86 10.18
N GLY A 136 10.13 -13.26 9.10
CA GLY A 136 9.61 -13.21 7.73
C GLY A 136 9.73 -11.85 7.04
N LEU A 137 10.09 -10.77 7.76
CA LEU A 137 10.21 -9.44 7.16
C LEU A 137 11.44 -9.30 6.25
N PRO A 138 12.66 -9.77 6.62
CA PRO A 138 13.80 -9.78 5.70
C PRO A 138 13.50 -10.51 4.39
N GLU A 139 12.87 -11.69 4.47
CA GLU A 139 12.49 -12.50 3.33
C GLU A 139 11.42 -11.81 2.47
N THR A 140 10.49 -11.11 3.12
CA THR A 140 9.48 -10.29 2.44
C THR A 140 10.15 -9.16 1.66
N LEU A 141 11.06 -8.41 2.28
CA LEU A 141 11.77 -7.30 1.65
C LEU A 141 12.62 -7.80 0.47
N GLU A 142 13.36 -8.89 0.66
CA GLU A 142 14.21 -9.46 -0.39
C GLU A 142 13.39 -9.95 -1.61
N TYR A 143 12.26 -10.61 -1.36
CA TYR A 143 11.34 -10.99 -2.44
C TYR A 143 10.91 -9.78 -3.27
N PHE A 144 10.50 -8.68 -2.64
CA PHE A 144 10.10 -7.48 -3.38
C PHE A 144 11.29 -6.76 -4.02
N ASP A 145 12.47 -6.73 -3.40
CA ASP A 145 13.71 -6.21 -4.01
C ASP A 145 13.95 -6.91 -5.36
N GLN A 146 13.82 -8.25 -5.41
CA GLN A 146 13.97 -9.02 -6.65
C GLN A 146 12.85 -8.73 -7.68
N ASN A 147 11.61 -8.57 -7.24
CA ASN A 147 10.49 -8.26 -8.14
C ASN A 147 10.65 -6.88 -8.80
N TYR A 148 11.06 -5.86 -8.06
CA TYR A 148 11.27 -4.52 -8.60
C TYR A 148 12.54 -4.36 -9.44
N GLN A 149 13.51 -5.28 -9.31
CA GLN A 149 14.67 -5.37 -10.21
C GLN A 149 14.33 -6.00 -11.57
N ARG A 150 13.34 -6.90 -11.62
CA ARG A 150 12.90 -7.59 -12.84
C ARG A 150 11.97 -6.76 -13.73
N ARG A 151 11.36 -5.71 -13.17
CA ARG A 151 10.40 -4.82 -13.83
C ARG A 151 11.06 -3.55 -14.35
#